data_AF-A0A9W8M1L5-F1
#
_entry.id   AF-A0A9W8M1L5-F1
#
_cell.length_a   1.000
_cell.length_b   1.000
_cell.length_c   1.000
_cell.angle_alpha   90.00
_cell.angle_beta   90.00
_cell.angle_gamma   90.00
#
_symmetry.space_group_name_H-M   'P 1'
#
loop_
_entity.id
_entity.type
_entity.pdbx_description
1 polymer ?
#
loop_
_entity_poly.entity_id
_entity_poly.type
_entity_poly.pdbx_seq_one_letter_code
_entity_poly.pdbx_strand_id
1 'polypeptide(L)'
;MASAKTLQFGPLAIPLAQTFMMSKHSFGLVNLKPIRPGHVLVVARRQVARFNELSPEEVSDLFVHGQQVSKAVEKLFNADALTMCIQDGTAAGQTVKHVHLHIIPRIAGDFANNDEIYSVLEGTGTVPQQTHIDNEQREPRSAHEMAAEAVMLRREIGGWEEALSQFM
;
A
#
# COMPACT_ATOMS: atom_id res chain seq x y z
N MET A 1 3.72 12.26 27.59
CA MET A 1 4.21 11.60 26.37
C MET A 1 3.35 12.10 25.22
N ALA A 2 3.93 12.70 24.17
CA ALA A 2 3.14 13.13 23.03
C ALA A 2 2.51 11.88 22.39
N SER A 3 1.19 11.89 22.18
CA SER A 3 0.50 10.84 21.43
C SER A 3 1.18 10.67 20.08
N ALA A 4 1.55 9.44 19.71
CA ALA A 4 2.13 9.19 18.39
C ALA A 4 1.13 9.64 17.33
N LYS A 5 1.56 10.51 16.41
CA LYS A 5 0.68 10.99 15.33
C LYS A 5 0.27 9.82 14.43
N THR A 6 -1.00 9.75 14.07
CA THR A 6 -1.58 8.69 13.24
C THR A 6 -2.42 9.27 12.09
N LEU A 7 -2.57 8.45 11.04
CA LEU A 7 -3.53 8.64 9.95
C LEU A 7 -4.61 7.56 10.04
N GLN A 8 -5.80 7.82 9.51
CA GLN A 8 -6.92 6.87 9.57
C GLN A 8 -7.01 6.04 8.29
N PHE A 9 -7.08 4.72 8.42
CA PHE A 9 -7.39 3.79 7.35
C PHE A 9 -8.62 2.95 7.74
N GLY A 10 -9.81 3.46 7.44
CA GLY A 10 -11.06 2.91 7.97
C GLY A 10 -11.03 2.97 9.51
N PRO A 11 -11.26 1.86 10.23
CA PRO A 11 -11.21 1.85 11.69
C PRO A 11 -9.77 1.82 12.26
N LEU A 12 -8.74 1.74 11.41
CA LEU A 12 -7.36 1.53 11.82
C LEU A 12 -6.61 2.86 11.96
N ALA A 13 -6.00 3.09 13.12
CA ALA A 13 -5.07 4.19 13.32
C ALA A 13 -3.66 3.77 12.90
N ILE A 14 -3.20 4.30 11.76
CA ILE A 14 -1.90 4.00 11.15
C ILE A 14 -0.84 4.95 11.71
N PRO A 15 0.20 4.47 12.40
CA PRO A 15 1.31 5.30 12.84
C PRO A 15 2.02 5.96 11.66
N LEU A 16 2.40 7.23 11.78
CA LEU A 16 3.21 7.90 10.75
C LEU A 16 4.51 7.14 10.46
N ALA A 17 5.04 6.39 11.42
CA ALA A 17 6.21 5.53 11.22
C ALA A 17 6.02 4.51 10.08
N GLN A 18 4.79 4.10 9.77
CA GLN A 18 4.44 3.12 8.74
C GLN A 18 3.98 3.77 7.42
N THR A 19 3.98 5.11 7.34
CA THR A 19 3.61 5.84 6.13
C THR A 19 4.83 6.42 5.43
N PHE A 20 4.82 6.48 4.10
CA PHE A 20 6.02 6.84 3.33
C PHE A 20 5.82 8.00 2.33
N MET A 21 4.58 8.38 2.06
CA MET A 21 4.24 9.58 1.29
C MET A 21 2.96 10.19 1.87
N MET A 22 2.83 11.51 1.76
CA MET A 22 1.61 12.25 2.06
C MET A 22 1.43 13.36 1.03
N SER A 23 0.18 13.58 0.62
CA SER A 23 -0.22 14.67 -0.25
C SER A 23 -1.43 15.38 0.35
N LYS A 24 -2.02 16.32 -0.39
CA LYS A 24 -3.26 16.98 0.03
C LYS A 24 -4.43 15.99 0.17
N HIS A 25 -4.52 15.00 -0.71
CA HIS A 25 -5.67 14.10 -0.79
C HIS A 25 -5.35 12.62 -0.59
N SER A 26 -4.09 12.23 -0.48
CA SER A 26 -3.65 10.84 -0.36
C SER A 26 -2.52 10.65 0.65
N PHE A 27 -2.32 9.42 1.08
CA PHE A 27 -1.13 8.99 1.81
C PHE A 27 -0.77 7.56 1.45
N GLY A 28 0.51 7.21 1.54
CA GLY A 28 1.01 5.86 1.26
C GLY A 28 1.43 5.16 2.54
N LEU A 29 1.09 3.89 2.68
CA LEU A 29 1.44 3.06 3.84
C LEU A 29 1.91 1.66 3.44
N VAL A 30 2.85 1.11 4.22
CA VAL A 30 3.36 -0.25 4.00
C VAL A 30 2.37 -1.30 4.48
N ASN A 31 2.22 -2.41 3.75
CA ASN A 31 1.20 -3.40 4.08
C ASN A 31 1.60 -4.28 5.28
N LEU A 32 0.68 -4.56 6.20
CA LEU A 32 0.92 -5.43 7.36
C LEU A 32 1.16 -6.89 6.95
N LYS A 33 0.42 -7.38 5.95
CA LYS A 33 0.50 -8.74 5.40
C LYS A 33 0.69 -8.63 3.89
N PRO A 34 1.89 -8.22 3.44
CA PRO A 34 2.16 -8.08 2.01
C PRO A 34 1.90 -9.39 1.28
N ILE A 35 1.52 -9.31 0.01
CA ILE A 35 1.42 -10.48 -0.88
C ILE A 35 2.80 -10.83 -1.43
N ARG A 36 3.63 -9.81 -1.59
CA ARG A 36 5.03 -9.88 -1.99
C ARG A 36 5.78 -8.73 -1.34
N PRO A 37 7.11 -8.85 -1.15
CA PRO A 37 7.95 -7.73 -0.71
C PRO A 37 7.68 -6.47 -1.52
N GLY A 38 7.43 -5.34 -0.87
CA GLY A 38 7.09 -4.09 -1.57
C GLY A 38 5.61 -3.93 -1.94
N HIS A 39 4.72 -4.84 -1.54
CA HIS A 39 3.28 -4.59 -1.58
C HIS A 39 2.94 -3.44 -0.63
N VAL A 40 2.58 -2.30 -1.21
CA VAL A 40 2.18 -1.07 -0.50
C VAL A 40 0.78 -0.61 -0.92
N LEU A 41 0.21 0.30 -0.14
CA LEU A 41 -1.08 0.93 -0.44
C LEU A 41 -0.90 2.44 -0.63
N VAL A 42 -1.64 3.02 -1.57
CA VAL A 42 -1.92 4.46 -1.63
C VAL A 42 -3.40 4.66 -1.30
N VAL A 43 -3.69 5.44 -0.27
CA VAL A 43 -5.02 5.56 0.35
C VAL A 43 -5.49 6.99 0.24
N ALA A 44 -6.78 7.17 -0.07
CA ALA A 44 -7.41 8.49 0.01
C ALA A 44 -7.32 9.01 1.47
N ARG A 45 -7.16 10.32 1.66
CA ARG A 45 -7.17 10.92 3.01
C ARG A 45 -8.58 11.02 3.58
N ARG A 46 -9.56 11.32 2.71
CA ARG A 46 -10.97 11.35 3.10
C ARG A 46 -11.51 9.92 3.14
N GLN A 47 -12.09 9.55 4.28
CA GLN A 47 -12.63 8.23 4.51
C GLN A 47 -13.95 8.00 3.77
N VAL A 48 -13.84 7.59 2.51
CA VAL A 48 -14.97 7.08 1.71
C VAL A 48 -14.80 5.61 1.40
N ALA A 49 -15.92 4.88 1.38
CA ALA A 49 -15.89 3.44 1.17
C ALA A 49 -15.76 3.07 -0.31
N ARG A 50 -16.33 3.89 -1.20
CA ARG A 50 -16.43 3.61 -2.63
C ARG A 50 -15.68 4.63 -3.48
N PHE A 51 -15.10 4.15 -4.57
CA PHE A 51 -14.35 4.99 -5.50
C PHE A 51 -15.21 6.10 -6.13
N ASN A 52 -16.49 5.80 -6.38
CA ASN A 52 -17.44 6.77 -6.94
C ASN A 52 -17.83 7.91 -5.98
N GLU A 53 -17.39 7.87 -4.72
CA GLU A 53 -17.59 8.95 -3.75
C GLU A 53 -16.43 9.96 -3.77
N LEU A 54 -15.31 9.66 -4.44
CA LEU A 54 -14.16 10.57 -4.56
C LEU A 54 -14.48 11.76 -5.48
N SER A 55 -13.92 12.93 -5.15
CA SER A 55 -13.93 14.07 -6.06
C SER A 55 -12.93 13.87 -7.20
N PRO A 56 -13.07 14.58 -8.35
CA PRO A 56 -12.10 14.52 -9.43
C PRO A 56 -10.67 14.85 -8.99
N GLU A 57 -10.50 15.78 -8.05
CA GLU A 57 -9.19 16.15 -7.50
C GLU A 57 -8.60 15.02 -6.65
N GLU A 58 -9.42 14.33 -5.86
CA GLU A 58 -8.98 13.18 -5.07
C GLU A 58 -8.61 12.00 -5.96
N VAL A 59 -9.40 11.73 -7.01
CA VAL A 59 -9.08 10.71 -8.02
C VAL A 59 -7.74 11.03 -8.69
N SER A 60 -7.55 12.26 -9.15
CA SER A 60 -6.31 12.69 -9.79
C SER A 60 -5.12 12.54 -8.84
N ASP A 61 -5.25 13.03 -7.61
CA ASP A 61 -4.17 12.97 -6.61
C ASP A 61 -3.80 11.51 -6.26
N LEU A 62 -4.80 10.63 -6.09
CA LEU A 62 -4.60 9.21 -5.81
C LEU A 62 -3.77 8.53 -6.90
N PHE A 63 -4.10 8.75 -8.18
CA PHE A 63 -3.39 8.11 -9.30
C PHE A 63 -2.06 8.78 -9.65
N VAL A 64 -1.91 10.09 -9.46
CA VAL A 64 -0.62 10.79 -9.60
C VAL A 64 0.39 10.24 -8.60
N HIS A 65 0.00 10.13 -7.33
CA HIS A 65 0.86 9.53 -6.30
C HIS A 65 0.98 8.02 -6.49
N GLY A 66 -0.07 7.34 -6.96
CA GLY A 66 0.00 5.94 -7.38
C GLY A 66 1.12 5.70 -8.40
N GLN A 67 1.23 6.54 -9.43
CA GLN A 67 2.32 6.46 -10.42
C GLN A 67 3.70 6.78 -9.82
N GLN A 68 3.81 7.75 -8.91
CA GLN A 68 5.08 8.06 -8.25
C GLN A 68 5.56 6.87 -7.41
N VAL A 69 4.65 6.29 -6.63
CA VAL A 69 4.93 5.13 -5.78
C VAL A 69 5.23 3.90 -6.61
N SER A 70 4.54 3.70 -7.74
CA SER A 70 4.78 2.58 -8.66
C SER A 70 6.24 2.56 -9.13
N LYS A 71 6.77 3.70 -9.57
CA LYS A 71 8.18 3.85 -9.99
C LYS A 71 9.17 3.51 -8.87
N ALA A 72 8.90 3.98 -7.65
CA ALA A 72 9.75 3.73 -6.49
C ALA A 72 9.74 2.25 -6.09
N VAL A 73 8.56 1.62 -6.06
CA VAL A 73 8.40 0.20 -5.71
C VAL A 73 9.08 -0.70 -6.75
N GLU A 74 8.84 -0.47 -8.03
CA GLU A 74 9.44 -1.27 -9.11
C GLU A 74 10.97 -1.25 -9.03
N LYS A 75 11.55 -0.06 -8.81
CA LYS A 75 12.99 0.12 -8.67
C LYS A 75 13.56 -0.48 -7.38
N LEU A 76 12.98 -0.19 -6.22
CA LEU A 76 13.51 -0.65 -4.93
C LEU A 76 13.45 -2.17 -4.76
N PHE A 77 12.40 -2.79 -5.30
CA PHE A 77 12.17 -4.22 -5.17
C PHE A 77 12.59 -5.01 -6.41
N ASN A 78 13.28 -4.36 -7.35
CA ASN A 78 13.80 -4.94 -8.59
C ASN A 78 12.74 -5.79 -9.32
N ALA A 79 11.57 -5.20 -9.50
CA ALA A 79 10.41 -5.83 -10.12
C ALA A 79 10.46 -5.66 -11.66
N ASP A 80 9.90 -6.63 -12.38
CA ASP A 80 9.76 -6.58 -13.84
C ASP A 80 8.48 -5.85 -14.27
N ALA A 81 7.46 -5.86 -13.41
CA ALA A 81 6.16 -5.25 -13.64
C ALA A 81 5.43 -5.01 -12.31
N LEU A 82 4.20 -4.49 -12.36
CA LEU A 82 3.37 -4.23 -11.19
C LEU A 82 1.93 -4.71 -11.42
N THR A 83 1.31 -5.28 -10.39
CA THR A 83 -0.14 -5.37 -10.29
C THR A 83 -0.64 -4.18 -9.48
N MET A 84 -1.53 -3.39 -10.09
CA MET A 84 -2.17 -2.24 -9.45
C MET A 84 -3.68 -2.44 -9.45
N CYS A 85 -4.32 -2.42 -8.28
CA CYS A 85 -5.76 -2.70 -8.20
C CYS A 85 -6.47 -1.93 -7.08
N ILE A 86 -7.74 -1.61 -7.33
CA ILE A 86 -8.69 -1.12 -6.33
C ILE A 86 -9.81 -2.15 -6.25
N GLN A 87 -10.06 -2.71 -5.06
CA GLN A 87 -11.22 -3.54 -4.80
C GLN A 87 -12.36 -2.62 -4.32
N ASP A 88 -13.20 -2.15 -5.24
CA ASP A 88 -14.25 -1.16 -4.94
C ASP A 88 -15.55 -1.82 -4.43
N GLY A 89 -15.63 -2.01 -3.12
CA GLY A 89 -16.77 -2.61 -2.42
C GLY A 89 -16.60 -4.09 -2.07
N THR A 90 -17.39 -4.57 -1.11
CA THR A 90 -17.25 -5.92 -0.54
C THR A 90 -17.33 -7.04 -1.58
N ALA A 91 -18.21 -6.92 -2.59
CA ALA A 91 -18.33 -7.91 -3.67
C ALA A 91 -17.09 -7.97 -4.58
N ALA A 92 -16.22 -6.96 -4.55
CA ALA A 92 -14.93 -6.94 -5.25
C ALA A 92 -13.76 -7.40 -4.36
N GLY A 93 -14.03 -7.85 -3.12
CA GLY A 93 -13.00 -8.30 -2.16
C GLY A 93 -12.56 -7.22 -1.16
N GLN A 94 -13.19 -6.05 -1.12
CA GLN A 94 -12.82 -4.98 -0.18
C GLN A 94 -13.04 -5.40 1.28
N THR A 95 -11.95 -5.43 2.06
CA THR A 95 -12.00 -5.75 3.50
C THR A 95 -12.03 -4.51 4.39
N VAL A 96 -11.19 -3.50 4.09
CA VAL A 96 -11.22 -2.19 4.74
C VAL A 96 -12.05 -1.23 3.88
N LYS A 97 -13.17 -0.74 4.43
CA LYS A 97 -14.11 0.19 3.76
C LYS A 97 -13.55 1.61 3.67
N HIS A 98 -12.43 1.76 2.99
CA HIS A 98 -11.77 3.02 2.70
C HIS A 98 -11.06 2.87 1.36
N VAL A 99 -11.23 3.78 0.41
CA VAL A 99 -10.59 3.66 -0.92
C VAL A 99 -9.07 3.61 -0.81
N HIS A 100 -8.48 2.54 -1.35
CA HIS A 100 -7.04 2.34 -1.43
C HIS A 100 -6.67 1.60 -2.71
N LEU A 101 -5.55 2.01 -3.28
CA LEU A 101 -4.88 1.40 -4.42
C LEU A 101 -3.77 0.49 -3.91
N HIS A 102 -3.88 -0.80 -4.21
CA HIS A 102 -2.77 -1.74 -4.04
C HIS A 102 -1.74 -1.52 -5.13
N ILE A 103 -0.47 -1.57 -4.76
CA ILE A 103 0.66 -1.60 -5.68
C ILE A 103 1.53 -2.79 -5.28
N ILE A 104 1.58 -3.80 -6.14
CA ILE A 104 2.22 -5.09 -5.85
C ILE A 104 3.30 -5.33 -6.92
N PRO A 105 4.58 -5.40 -6.55
CA PRO A 105 5.64 -5.72 -7.49
C PRO A 105 5.52 -7.15 -8.00
N ARG A 106 5.78 -7.33 -9.30
CA ARG A 106 5.73 -8.58 -10.04
C ARG A 106 7.10 -8.91 -10.61
N ILE A 107 7.49 -10.18 -10.54
CA ILE A 107 8.67 -10.70 -11.22
C ILE A 107 8.22 -11.88 -12.08
N ALA A 108 8.91 -12.12 -13.18
CA ALA A 108 8.61 -13.26 -14.04
C ALA A 108 8.64 -14.58 -13.24
N GLY A 109 7.54 -15.32 -13.29
CA GLY A 109 7.41 -16.61 -12.60
C GLY A 109 7.09 -16.51 -11.10
N ASP A 110 6.71 -15.34 -10.57
CA ASP A 110 6.30 -15.20 -9.18
C ASP A 110 5.05 -16.01 -8.81
N PHE A 111 4.18 -16.28 -9.78
CA PHE A 111 3.06 -17.21 -9.70
C PHE A 111 3.16 -18.23 -10.84
N ALA A 112 2.61 -19.43 -10.61
CA ALA A 112 2.54 -20.44 -11.67
C ALA A 112 1.60 -19.98 -12.79
N ASN A 113 0.47 -19.37 -12.43
CA ASN A 113 -0.43 -18.67 -13.34
C ASN A 113 -0.62 -17.23 -12.88
N ASN A 114 -0.55 -16.28 -13.81
CA ASN A 114 -0.63 -14.85 -13.48
C ASN A 114 -1.90 -14.47 -12.70
N ASP A 115 -3.03 -15.12 -12.98
CA ASP A 115 -4.33 -14.79 -12.38
C ASP A 115 -4.48 -15.30 -10.93
N GLU A 116 -3.57 -16.15 -10.44
CA GLU A 116 -3.57 -16.61 -9.04
C GLU A 116 -3.45 -15.44 -8.04
N ILE A 117 -2.87 -14.32 -8.46
CA ILE A 117 -2.80 -13.10 -7.65
C ILE A 117 -4.18 -12.60 -7.22
N TYR A 118 -5.23 -12.81 -8.03
CA TYR A 118 -6.58 -12.36 -7.69
C TYR A 118 -7.18 -13.19 -6.55
N SER A 119 -6.95 -14.50 -6.54
CA SER A 119 -7.34 -15.35 -5.41
C SER A 119 -6.60 -14.95 -4.13
N VAL A 120 -5.31 -14.60 -4.23
CA VAL A 120 -4.55 -14.13 -3.06
C VAL A 120 -5.05 -12.77 -2.55
N LEU A 121 -5.39 -11.85 -3.46
CA LEU A 121 -5.99 -10.55 -3.14
C LEU A 121 -7.37 -10.69 -2.47
N GLU A 122 -8.16 -11.68 -2.88
CA GLU A 122 -9.43 -12.04 -2.23
C GLU A 122 -9.22 -12.72 -0.86
N GLY A 123 -8.01 -13.23 -0.60
CA GLY A 123 -7.69 -14.00 0.60
C GLY A 123 -8.08 -15.48 0.52
N THR A 124 -8.48 -15.96 -0.66
CA THR A 124 -8.87 -17.35 -0.93
C THR A 124 -7.71 -18.18 -1.49
N GLY A 125 -6.68 -17.54 -2.04
CA GLY A 125 -5.49 -18.16 -2.61
C GLY A 125 -4.31 -18.23 -1.65
N THR A 126 -3.33 -19.05 -2.03
CA THR A 126 -2.03 -19.18 -1.34
C THR A 126 -0.96 -18.34 -2.04
N VAL A 127 -0.17 -17.61 -1.26
CA VAL A 127 1.02 -16.92 -1.79
C VAL A 127 2.08 -17.97 -2.16
N PRO A 128 2.69 -17.91 -3.36
CA PRO A 128 3.79 -18.79 -3.73
C PRO A 128 4.98 -18.61 -2.77
N GLN A 129 5.52 -19.72 -2.29
CA GLN A 129 6.53 -19.81 -1.22
C GLN A 129 7.92 -19.26 -1.58
N GLN A 130 8.06 -18.57 -2.72
CA GLN A 130 9.35 -18.17 -3.30
C GLN A 130 9.95 -16.88 -2.68
N THR A 131 9.22 -16.16 -1.82
CA THR A 131 9.71 -14.95 -1.17
C THR A 131 9.95 -15.19 0.32
N HIS A 132 11.20 -15.00 0.78
CA HIS A 132 11.67 -15.11 2.19
C HIS A 132 10.97 -14.18 3.20
N ILE A 133 9.89 -13.49 2.80
CA ILE A 133 9.16 -12.48 3.57
C ILE A 133 7.73 -12.96 3.87
N ASP A 134 7.21 -13.88 3.07
CA ASP A 134 5.96 -14.57 3.35
C ASP A 134 6.29 -15.81 4.16
N ASN A 135 6.08 -15.75 5.47
CA ASN A 135 6.12 -16.98 6.22
C ASN A 135 4.94 -17.87 5.78
N GLU A 136 5.10 -19.18 5.90
CA GLU A 136 4.14 -20.19 5.41
C GLU A 136 2.72 -20.02 6.00
N GLN A 137 2.56 -19.14 7.01
CA GLN A 137 1.33 -18.90 7.76
C GLN A 137 0.74 -17.49 7.57
N ARG A 138 1.34 -16.62 6.73
CA ARG A 138 0.96 -15.21 6.53
C ARG A 138 0.80 -14.42 7.85
N GLU A 139 1.77 -14.55 8.75
CA GLU A 139 1.81 -13.77 9.98
C GLU A 139 1.99 -12.27 9.67
N PRO A 140 1.42 -11.38 10.51
CA PRO A 140 1.69 -9.95 10.41
C PRO A 140 3.19 -9.63 10.55
N ARG A 141 3.69 -8.70 9.74
CA ARG A 141 5.03 -8.12 9.95
C ARG A 141 5.10 -7.35 11.27
N SER A 142 6.28 -7.29 11.86
CA SER A 142 6.51 -6.47 13.05
C SER A 142 6.45 -4.98 12.73
N ALA A 143 6.12 -4.16 13.74
CA ALA A 143 6.11 -2.71 13.57
C ALA A 143 7.49 -2.13 13.20
N HIS A 144 8.58 -2.80 13.62
CA HIS A 144 9.94 -2.41 13.29
C HIS A 144 10.25 -2.63 11.80
N GLU A 145 9.89 -3.79 11.25
CA GLU A 145 10.06 -4.10 9.82
C GLU A 145 9.26 -3.14 8.94
N MET A 146 8.01 -2.88 9.32
CA MET A 146 7.15 -1.92 8.62
C MET A 146 7.75 -0.51 8.65
N ALA A 147 8.26 -0.06 9.80
CA ALA A 147 8.89 1.26 9.90
C ALA A 147 10.18 1.34 9.07
N ALA A 148 10.99 0.29 9.03
CA ALA A 148 12.20 0.22 8.22
C ALA A 148 11.88 0.30 6.72
N GLU A 149 10.86 -0.43 6.25
CA GLU A 149 10.42 -0.37 4.85
C GLU A 149 9.88 1.02 4.47
N ALA A 150 9.10 1.64 5.35
CA ALA A 150 8.61 3.00 5.12
C ALA A 150 9.77 4.00 4.99
N VAL A 151 10.85 3.85 5.77
CA VAL A 151 12.06 4.69 5.64
C VAL A 151 12.74 4.49 4.28
N MET A 152 12.84 3.26 3.78
CA MET A 152 13.42 2.99 2.45
C MET A 152 12.60 3.69 1.34
N LEU A 153 11.27 3.56 1.40
CA LEU A 153 10.37 4.18 0.43
C LEU A 153 10.43 5.71 0.47
N ARG A 154 10.49 6.32 1.66
CA ARG A 154 10.65 7.78 1.80
C ARG A 154 11.92 8.29 1.13
N ARG A 155 13.02 7.55 1.26
CA ARG A 155 14.31 7.92 0.65
C ARG A 155 14.25 7.87 -0.87
N GLU A 156 13.57 6.87 -1.42
CA GLU A 156 13.42 6.73 -2.87
C GLU A 156 12.45 7.76 -3.46
N ILE A 157 11.30 7.98 -2.81
CA ILE A 157 10.26 8.89 -3.30
C ILE A 157 10.67 10.36 -3.13
N GLY A 158 11.39 10.69 -2.05
CA GLY A 158 11.74 12.06 -1.68
C GLY A 158 10.56 12.86 -1.11
N GLY A 159 10.80 14.13 -0.77
CA GLY A 159 9.76 15.08 -0.34
C GLY A 159 9.11 14.82 1.04
N TRP A 160 9.56 13.80 1.78
CA TRP A 160 8.93 13.39 3.04
C TRP A 160 8.92 14.50 4.11
N GLU A 161 10.03 15.22 4.31
CA GLU A 161 10.08 16.26 5.35
C GLU A 161 9.18 17.45 5.05
N GLU A 162 9.06 17.82 3.76
CA GLU A 162 8.15 18.86 3.32
C GLU A 162 6.69 18.43 3.50
N ALA A 163 6.35 17.20 3.09
CA ALA A 163 5.02 16.65 3.29
C ALA A 163 4.65 16.54 4.78
N LEU A 164 5.62 16.18 5.63
CA LEU A 164 5.43 16.09 7.07
C LEU A 164 5.22 17.47 7.70
N SER A 165 5.96 18.50 7.25
CA SER A 165 5.81 19.86 7.80
C SER A 165 4.45 20.46 7.45
N GLN A 166 3.93 20.21 6.24
CA GLN A 166 2.57 20.60 5.84
C GLN A 166 1.47 19.82 6.58
N PHE A 167 1.82 18.67 7.15
CA PHE A 167 0.92 17.84 7.95
C PHE A 167 0.92 18.25 9.44
N MET A 168 1.99 18.87 9.94
CA MET A 168 2.14 19.25 11.36
C MET A 168 1.54 20.62 11.66
#